data_AF-A0A933KMN9-F1
#
_entry.id   AF-A0A933KMN9-F1
#
_cell.length_a   1.000
_cell.length_b   1.000
_cell.length_c   1.000
_cell.angle_alpha   90.00
_cell.angle_beta   90.00
_cell.angle_gamma   90.00
#
_symmetry.space_group_name_H-M   'P 1'
#
loop_
_entity.id
_entity.type
_entity.pdbx_description
1 polymer ?
#
loop_
_entity_poly.entity_id
_entity_poly.type
_entity_poly.pdbx_seq_one_letter_code
_entity_poly.pdbx_strand_id
1 'polypeptide(L)' 'MPTIVSGHGAVLVDDRGRELIDACSGPFLAALGQGNERVLTAMVEQGRRLTYTYSHWRVAKSTALE' A
#
# COMPACT_ATOMS: atom_id res chain seq x y z
N MET A 1 22.17 6.56 -10.17
CA MET A 1 20.70 6.37 -10.19
C MET A 1 20.12 7.27 -9.10
N PRO A 2 19.01 8.00 -9.32
CA PRO A 2 18.39 8.80 -8.27
C PRO A 2 17.86 7.91 -7.13
N THR A 3 17.86 8.43 -5.90
CA THR A 3 17.21 7.76 -4.76
C THR A 3 15.76 8.23 -4.72
N ILE A 4 14.80 7.31 -4.80
CA ILE A 4 13.37 7.65 -4.68
C ILE A 4 12.99 7.67 -3.21
N VAL A 5 12.38 8.76 -2.73
CA VAL A 5 12.06 9.00 -1.30
C VAL A 5 10.56 9.05 -1.01
N SER A 6 9.73 9.35 -2.01
CA SER A 6 8.28 9.30 -1.89
C SER A 6 7.61 9.08 -3.25
N GLY A 7 6.30 8.91 -3.25
CA GLY A 7 5.52 8.86 -4.48
C GLY A 7 4.02 9.04 -4.21
N HIS A 8 3.30 9.43 -5.25
CA HIS A 8 1.85 9.58 -5.23
C HIS A 8 1.27 9.29 -6.61
N GLY A 9 0.28 8.41 -6.70
CA GLY A 9 -0.28 8.01 -7.99
C GLY A 9 0.81 7.42 -8.90
N ALA A 10 0.98 8.00 -10.10
CA ALA A 10 2.01 7.59 -11.06
C ALA A 10 3.31 8.41 -10.95
N VAL A 11 3.53 9.14 -9.85
CA VAL A 11 4.71 10.01 -9.65
C VAL A 11 5.63 9.42 -8.58
N LEU A 12 6.93 9.42 -8.88
CA LEU A 12 8.03 9.19 -7.93
C LEU A 12 8.74 10.51 -7.66
N VAL A 13 9.12 10.74 -6.41
CA VAL A 13 9.89 11.91 -5.98
C VAL A 13 11.28 11.45 -5.57
N ASP A 14 12.32 12.03 -6.16
CA ASP A 14 13.69 11.72 -5.78
C ASP A 14 14.19 12.54 -4.58
N ASP A 15 15.36 12.17 -4.07
CA ASP A 15 16.06 12.82 -2.95
C ASP A 15 16.48 14.28 -3.23
N ARG A 16 16.28 14.77 -4.46
CA ARG A 16 16.48 16.17 -4.86
C ARG A 16 15.16 16.90 -5.09
N GLY A 17 14.03 16.27 -4.82
CA GLY A 17 12.69 16.83 -4.99
C GLY A 17 12.18 16.84 -6.44
N ARG A 18 12.80 16.09 -7.36
CA ARG A 18 12.30 16.00 -8.74
C ARG A 18 11.17 14.98 -8.82
N GLU A 19 10.10 15.37 -9.51
CA GLU A 19 8.99 14.49 -9.86
C GLU A 19 9.27 13.75 -11.16
N LEU A 20 9.09 12.44 -11.14
CA LEU A 20 9.34 11.53 -12.24
C LEU A 20 8.07 10.71 -12.51
N ILE A 21 7.67 10.57 -13.77
CA ILE A 21 6.54 9.72 -14.13
C ILE A 21 6.99 8.25 -14.10
N ASP A 22 6.31 7.44 -13.31
CA ASP A 22 6.43 5.98 -13.30
C ASP A 22 5.64 5.39 -14.47
N ALA A 23 6.28 5.35 -15.64
CA ALA A 23 5.66 4.84 -16.87
C ALA A 23 5.58 3.30 -16.95
N CYS A 24 6.18 2.59 -15.99
CA CYS A 24 6.21 1.12 -15.95
C CYS A 24 5.49 0.52 -14.74
N SER A 25 4.91 1.36 -13.88
CA SER A 25 4.27 0.96 -12.61
C SER A 25 5.24 0.14 -11.75
N GLY A 26 6.48 0.62 -11.61
CA GLY A 26 7.62 -0.15 -11.09
C GLY A 26 7.94 -1.33 -12.03
N PRO A 27 8.08 -2.56 -11.51
CA PRO A 27 8.14 -3.76 -12.34
C PRO A 27 6.73 -4.36 -12.54
N PHE A 28 5.78 -3.55 -13.04
CA PHE A 28 4.36 -3.91 -13.21
C PHE A 28 3.58 -4.21 -11.91
N LEU A 29 4.05 -3.75 -10.75
CA LEU A 29 3.45 -4.06 -9.44
C LEU A 29 2.64 -2.90 -8.83
N ALA A 30 2.92 -1.66 -9.22
CA ALA A 30 2.29 -0.47 -8.65
C ALA A 30 1.04 -0.02 -9.43
N ALA A 31 0.21 -0.96 -9.89
CA ALA A 31 -0.94 -0.66 -10.75
C ALA A 31 -2.00 0.26 -10.11
N LEU A 32 -2.08 0.28 -8.76
CA LEU A 32 -2.98 1.18 -8.02
C LEU A 32 -2.36 2.56 -7.71
N GLY A 33 -1.14 2.80 -8.21
CA GLY A 33 -0.34 3.96 -7.88
C GLY A 33 0.30 3.89 -6.49
N GLN A 34 1.29 4.76 -6.28
CA GLN A 34 1.95 4.95 -4.99
C GLN A 34 0.98 5.61 -4.00
N GLY A 35 1.06 5.21 -2.71
CA GLY A 35 0.33 5.87 -1.63
C GLY A 35 -1.20 5.71 -1.70
N ASN A 36 -1.71 4.56 -2.13
CA ASN A 36 -3.15 4.34 -2.19
C ASN A 36 -3.78 4.30 -0.77
N GLU A 37 -4.45 5.38 -0.38
CA GLU A 37 -5.04 5.55 0.96
C GLU A 37 -6.06 4.47 1.34
N ARG A 38 -6.81 3.92 0.37
CA ARG A 38 -7.77 2.84 0.66
C ARG A 38 -7.05 1.57 1.08
N VAL A 39 -5.96 1.23 0.40
CA VAL A 39 -5.13 0.06 0.74
C VAL A 39 -4.44 0.27 2.08
N LEU A 40 -3.83 1.45 2.30
CA LEU A 40 -3.18 1.79 3.57
C LEU A 40 -4.15 1.70 4.75
N THR A 41 -5.35 2.24 4.60
CA THR A 41 -6.41 2.17 5.62
C THR A 41 -6.75 0.72 5.95
N ALA A 42 -7.01 -0.12 4.93
CA ALA A 42 -7.33 -1.53 5.13
C ALA A 42 -6.17 -2.32 5.79
N MET A 43 -4.92 -2.02 5.43
CA MET A 43 -3.74 -2.62 6.04
C MET A 43 -3.63 -2.26 7.53
N VAL A 44 -3.85 -0.99 7.89
CA VAL A 44 -3.81 -0.52 9.28
C VAL A 44 -4.96 -1.12 10.09
N GLU A 45 -6.17 -1.10 9.57
CA GLU A 45 -7.35 -1.68 10.22
C GLU A 45 -7.15 -3.18 10.49
N GLN A 46 -6.75 -3.93 9.47
CA GLN A 46 -6.47 -5.36 9.63
C GLN A 46 -5.29 -5.59 10.57
N GLY A 47 -4.20 -4.82 10.46
CA GLY A 47 -3.02 -4.96 11.31
C GLY A 47 -3.32 -4.70 12.79
N ARG A 48 -4.19 -3.75 13.10
CA ARG A 48 -4.67 -3.48 14.47
C ARG A 48 -5.57 -4.60 15.00
N ARG A 49 -6.35 -5.23 14.13
CA ARG A 49 -7.28 -6.30 14.51
C ARG A 49 -6.58 -7.64 14.67
N LEU A 50 -5.79 -8.04 13.68
CA LEU A 50 -5.11 -9.32 13.59
C LEU A 50 -4.13 -9.36 12.40
N THR A 51 -2.85 -9.58 12.69
CA THR A 51 -1.81 -9.66 11.64
C THR A 51 -1.71 -11.04 11.00
N TYR A 52 -1.84 -12.11 11.78
CA TYR A 52 -1.75 -13.49 11.29
C TYR A 52 -2.32 -14.48 12.28
N THR A 53 -2.83 -15.61 11.78
CA THR A 53 -3.05 -16.83 12.56
C THR A 53 -3.39 -18.00 11.62
N TYR A 54 -3.11 -19.23 12.05
CA TYR A 54 -3.06 -20.43 11.21
C TYR A 54 -4.46 -20.96 10.80
N SER A 55 -4.68 -21.29 9.52
CA SER A 55 -5.98 -21.61 8.88
C SER A 55 -7.04 -22.45 9.65
N HIS A 56 -6.68 -23.21 10.68
CA HIS A 56 -7.64 -23.91 11.55
C HIS A 56 -8.53 -23.03 12.45
N TRP A 57 -8.16 -21.79 12.73
CA TRP A 57 -8.95 -20.91 13.61
C TRP A 57 -10.06 -20.18 12.82
N ARG A 58 -11.17 -19.85 13.48
CA ARG A 58 -12.29 -19.12 12.86
C ARG A 58 -12.14 -17.60 13.00
N VAL A 59 -12.05 -16.91 11.86
CA VAL A 59 -12.01 -15.44 11.78
C VAL A 59 -13.38 -14.84 11.84
N ALA A 60 -13.63 -14.01 12.85
CA ALA A 60 -14.75 -13.08 12.80
C ALA A 60 -14.53 -12.14 11.58
N LYS A 61 -15.49 -12.13 10.65
CA LYS A 61 -15.55 -11.13 9.57
C LYS A 61 -15.97 -9.79 10.17
N SER A 62 -15.48 -8.68 9.63
CA SER A 62 -15.74 -7.35 10.22
C SER A 62 -17.23 -6.97 10.26
N THR A 63 -18.09 -7.64 9.48
CA THR A 63 -19.55 -7.48 9.48
C THR A 63 -20.29 -8.13 10.66
N ALA A 64 -19.59 -8.58 11.71
CA ALA A 64 -20.20 -9.28 12.85
C ALA A 64 -20.17 -8.51 14.18
N LEU A 65 -19.87 -7.20 14.18
CA LEU A 65 -19.77 -6.37 15.39
C LEU A 65 -20.65 -5.11 15.36
N GLU A 66 -21.60 -5.02 14.44
CA GLU A 66 -22.72 -4.05 14.49
C GLU A 66 -23.99 -4.77 14.97
#